data_AF-A0A6P0XLI4-F1
#
_entry.id   AF-A0A6P0XLI4-F1
#
_cell.length_a   1.000
_cell.length_b   1.000
_cell.length_c   1.000
_cell.angle_alpha   90.00
_cell.angle_beta   90.00
_cell.angle_gamma   90.00
#
_symmetry.space_group_name_H-M   'P 1'
#
loop_
_entity.id
_entity.type
_entity.pdbx_description
1 polymer ?
#
loop_
_entity_poly.entity_id
_entity_poly.type
_entity_poly.pdbx_seq_one_letter_code
_entity_poly.pdbx_strand_id
1 'polypeptide(L)'
;GVLNPQKKDKNQDTSSTIKNLVSEEDITLTGDWDQLARLFTNLISNAIQHTPSGGQIVVDLQHLPKLKKATLRTQKRELNNSSENSGVIFRGCQNLKYKYDCLQVTVKDNGIGIPIDTLSRLFDRFYRVDPARSHHGTVGSGLGLAIALAIIENHYGQISIESHPQVGTMATVTLPINQSQIKSG
;
A
#
# COMPACT_ATOMS: atom_id res chain seq x y z
N GLY A 1 55.97 -3.92 17.76
CA GLY A 1 54.57 -4.01 18.20
C GLY A 1 53.70 -3.46 17.09
N VAL A 2 52.81 -4.29 16.57
CA VAL A 2 52.02 -4.03 15.35
C VAL A 2 51.05 -2.86 15.59
N LEU A 3 51.00 -1.93 14.64
CA LEU A 3 50.06 -0.81 14.61
C LEU A 3 48.62 -1.34 14.46
N ASN A 4 47.77 -0.93 15.40
CA ASN A 4 46.35 -1.28 15.46
C ASN A 4 45.55 -0.25 14.63
N PRO A 5 44.88 -0.62 13.51
CA PRO A 5 44.06 0.32 12.77
C PRO A 5 42.69 0.49 13.43
N GLN A 6 42.32 1.76 13.59
CA GLN A 6 41.06 2.31 14.09
C GLN A 6 39.81 1.55 13.58
N LYS A 7 38.88 1.29 14.52
CA LYS A 7 37.53 0.76 14.27
C LYS A 7 36.79 1.67 13.28
N LYS A 8 36.40 1.10 12.14
CA LYS A 8 35.52 1.71 11.15
C LYS A 8 34.14 2.01 11.73
N ASP A 9 33.66 3.21 11.41
CA ASP A 9 32.28 3.67 11.51
C ASP A 9 31.28 2.60 11.04
N LYS A 10 30.23 2.41 11.85
CA LYS A 10 29.01 1.68 11.46
C LYS A 10 27.84 2.67 11.43
N ASN A 11 27.86 3.61 10.48
CA ASN A 11 26.62 4.18 9.97
C ASN A 11 26.20 3.30 8.78
N GLN A 12 25.28 2.37 9.05
CA GLN A 12 24.60 1.63 8.00
C GLN A 12 23.46 2.50 7.48
N ASP A 13 23.76 3.25 6.42
CA ASP A 13 22.75 3.88 5.58
C ASP A 13 21.85 2.80 4.99
N THR A 14 20.60 2.77 5.44
CA THR A 14 19.50 2.11 4.73
C THR A 14 19.31 2.82 3.40
N SER A 15 19.88 2.26 2.33
CA SER A 15 19.72 2.79 0.98
C SER A 15 18.32 2.45 0.45
N SER A 16 17.33 3.27 0.80
CA SER A 16 15.99 3.24 0.21
C SER A 16 16.06 3.74 -1.24
N THR A 17 16.13 2.84 -2.20
CA THR A 17 16.12 3.21 -3.62
C THR A 17 14.69 3.52 -4.07
N ILE A 18 14.31 4.79 -4.05
CA ILE A 18 13.08 5.28 -4.70
C ILE A 18 13.34 5.26 -6.22
N LYS A 19 12.71 4.31 -6.94
CA LYS A 19 12.75 4.30 -8.40
C LYS A 19 11.56 5.10 -8.92
N ASN A 20 11.76 6.38 -9.22
CA ASN A 20 10.79 7.17 -9.99
C ASN A 20 10.88 6.77 -11.46
N LEU A 21 9.89 6.02 -11.96
CA LEU A 21 9.60 5.90 -13.39
C LEU A 21 8.18 6.39 -13.65
N VAL A 22 7.97 7.70 -13.56
CA VAL A 22 6.75 8.33 -14.07
C VAL A 22 7.20 9.45 -15.02
N SER A 23 6.66 9.45 -16.23
CA SER A 23 6.76 10.61 -17.13
C SER A 23 6.31 11.86 -16.38
N GLU A 24 7.05 12.96 -16.51
CA GLU A 24 6.88 14.26 -15.84
C GLU A 24 5.57 15.00 -16.21
N GLU A 25 4.45 14.29 -16.34
CA GLU A 25 3.14 14.93 -16.33
C GLU A 25 2.69 15.06 -14.86
N ASP A 26 2.55 16.29 -14.40
CA ASP A 26 2.07 16.60 -13.05
C ASP A 26 0.67 15.99 -12.83
N ILE A 27 0.57 14.95 -12.00
CA ILE A 27 -0.71 14.39 -11.59
C ILE A 27 -1.23 15.18 -10.40
N THR A 28 -2.33 15.92 -10.58
CA THR A 28 -3.00 16.63 -9.49
C THR A 28 -4.14 15.78 -8.92
N LEU A 29 -3.99 15.29 -7.69
CA LEU A 29 -5.04 14.58 -6.96
C LEU A 29 -5.86 15.56 -6.11
N THR A 30 -7.18 15.63 -6.33
CA THR A 30 -8.07 16.43 -5.48
C THR A 30 -8.44 15.67 -4.20
N GLY A 31 -8.28 16.27 -3.01
CA GLY A 31 -8.66 15.65 -1.75
C GLY A 31 -8.24 16.45 -0.52
N ASP A 32 -8.45 15.88 0.66
CA ASP A 32 -7.94 16.39 1.94
C ASP A 32 -6.47 15.98 2.09
N TRP A 33 -5.57 16.96 2.05
CA TRP A 33 -4.13 16.73 2.07
C TRP A 33 -3.66 15.99 3.33
N ASP A 34 -4.16 16.37 4.50
CA ASP A 34 -3.73 15.78 5.77
C ASP A 34 -4.16 14.32 5.86
N GLN A 35 -5.37 14.03 5.37
CA GLN A 35 -5.84 12.64 5.27
C GLN A 35 -4.98 11.83 4.29
N LEU A 36 -4.72 12.35 3.09
CA LEU A 36 -3.91 11.65 2.09
C LEU A 36 -2.46 11.42 2.57
N ALA A 37 -1.84 12.43 3.19
CA ALA A 37 -0.52 12.29 3.78
C ALA A 37 -0.51 11.22 4.88
N ARG A 38 -1.53 11.19 5.74
CA ARG A 38 -1.69 10.17 6.78
C ARG A 38 -1.89 8.77 6.20
N LEU A 39 -2.66 8.63 5.13
CA LEU A 39 -2.85 7.36 4.42
C LEU A 39 -1.51 6.79 3.96
N PHE A 40 -0.73 7.56 3.20
CA PHE A 40 0.55 7.07 2.66
C PHE A 40 1.58 6.86 3.77
N THR A 41 1.59 7.70 4.81
CA THR A 41 2.43 7.51 6.00
C THR A 41 2.14 6.18 6.67
N ASN A 42 0.86 5.81 6.84
CA ASN A 42 0.49 4.52 7.44
C ASN A 42 1.00 3.34 6.61
N LEU A 43 0.87 3.39 5.29
CA LEU A 43 1.31 2.30 4.40
C LEU A 43 2.83 2.16 4.38
N ILE A 44 3.55 3.27 4.22
CA ILE A 44 5.01 3.29 4.20
C ILE A 44 5.58 2.88 5.57
N SER A 45 4.99 3.37 6.66
CA SER A 45 5.39 2.99 8.02
C SER A 45 5.21 1.49 8.25
N ASN A 46 4.13 0.89 7.76
CA ASN A 46 3.94 -0.56 7.87
C ASN A 46 5.03 -1.32 7.09
N ALA A 47 5.32 -0.91 5.87
CA ALA A 47 6.39 -1.52 5.07
C ALA A 47 7.74 -1.43 5.78
N ILE A 48 8.09 -0.27 6.36
CA ILE A 48 9.33 -0.07 7.14
C ILE A 48 9.36 -0.97 8.37
N GLN A 49 8.27 -1.05 9.14
CA GLN A 49 8.21 -1.82 10.37
C GLN A 49 8.31 -3.34 10.15
N HIS A 50 7.84 -3.83 9.00
CA HIS A 50 7.75 -5.25 8.70
C HIS A 50 8.83 -5.76 7.72
N THR A 51 9.70 -4.86 7.26
CA THR A 51 10.87 -5.20 6.45
C THR A 51 12.11 -5.25 7.33
N PRO A 52 12.83 -6.38 7.40
CA PRO A 52 14.05 -6.48 8.21
C PRO A 52 15.17 -5.61 7.61
N SER A 53 16.21 -5.33 8.41
CA SER A 53 17.39 -4.59 7.96
C SER A 53 17.99 -5.24 6.70
N GLY A 54 18.24 -4.42 5.66
CA GLY A 54 18.74 -4.88 4.36
C GLY A 54 17.64 -5.30 3.37
N GLY A 55 16.36 -5.31 3.78
CA GLY A 55 15.24 -5.45 2.87
C GLY A 55 14.99 -4.19 2.02
N GLN A 56 14.09 -4.32 1.05
CA GLN A 56 13.77 -3.30 0.06
C GLN A 56 12.30 -2.92 0.13
N ILE A 57 12.05 -1.62 0.01
CA ILE A 57 10.72 -1.04 -0.11
C ILE A 57 10.71 -0.23 -1.39
N VAL A 58 9.71 -0.48 -2.24
CA VAL A 58 9.50 0.21 -3.51
C VAL A 58 8.16 0.92 -3.43
N VAL A 59 8.17 2.22 -3.74
CA VAL A 59 6.95 3.01 -3.93
C VAL A 59 6.87 3.36 -5.40
N ASP A 60 5.73 3.04 -6.02
CA ASP A 60 5.46 3.29 -7.43
C ASP A 60 4.15 4.07 -7.59
N LEU A 61 4.12 4.99 -8.55
CA LEU A 61 2.96 5.83 -8.85
C LEU A 61 2.61 5.68 -10.32
N GLN A 62 1.34 5.43 -10.62
CA GLN A 62 0.87 5.23 -11.99
C GLN A 62 -0.43 5.97 -12.25
N HIS A 63 -0.47 6.77 -13.32
CA HIS A 63 -1.73 7.27 -13.86
C HIS A 63 -2.46 6.13 -14.59
N LEU A 64 -3.68 5.84 -14.16
CA LEU A 64 -4.59 4.88 -14.76
C LEU A 64 -5.71 5.63 -15.50
N PRO A 65 -5.63 5.77 -16.83
CA PRO A 65 -6.68 6.41 -17.60
C PRO A 65 -7.96 5.57 -17.57
N LYS A 66 -9.11 6.25 -17.59
CA LYS A 66 -10.44 5.63 -17.62
C LYS A 66 -10.58 4.68 -18.81
N LEU A 67 -10.98 3.44 -18.53
CA LEU A 67 -11.21 2.43 -19.55
C LEU A 67 -12.45 2.76 -20.39
N LYS A 68 -12.30 2.75 -21.72
CA LYS A 68 -13.41 2.91 -22.67
C LYS A 68 -14.23 1.60 -22.77
N LYS A 69 -15.55 1.72 -22.91
CA LYS A 69 -16.52 0.59 -22.90
C LYS A 69 -16.29 -0.49 -23.99
N ALA A 70 -15.52 -0.22 -25.05
CA ALA A 70 -15.31 -1.16 -26.16
C ALA A 70 -14.50 -2.42 -25.76
N THR A 71 -13.77 -2.41 -24.64
CA THR A 71 -12.92 -3.52 -24.16
C THR A 71 -13.70 -4.61 -23.38
N LEU A 72 -15.03 -4.48 -23.27
CA LEU A 72 -15.86 -5.22 -22.30
C LEU A 72 -16.21 -6.68 -22.67
N ARG A 73 -15.97 -7.16 -23.89
CA ARG A 73 -16.41 -8.52 -24.28
C ARG A 73 -15.56 -9.67 -23.73
N THR A 74 -14.34 -9.41 -23.24
CA THR A 74 -13.39 -10.49 -22.91
C THR A 74 -13.08 -10.62 -21.41
N GLN A 75 -13.26 -9.58 -20.58
CA GLN A 75 -12.77 -9.58 -19.18
C GLN A 75 -13.83 -9.85 -18.08
N LYS A 76 -15.12 -9.97 -18.42
CA LYS A 76 -16.18 -10.24 -17.42
C LYS A 76 -16.09 -11.66 -16.79
N ARG A 77 -15.16 -12.49 -17.26
CA ARG A 77 -15.00 -13.90 -16.84
C ARG A 77 -13.95 -14.13 -15.74
N GLU A 78 -13.09 -13.15 -15.44
CA GLU A 78 -11.95 -13.34 -14.52
C GLU A 78 -12.13 -12.77 -13.11
N LEU A 79 -13.05 -11.82 -12.90
CA LEU A 79 -13.19 -11.14 -11.58
C LEU A 79 -14.04 -11.91 -10.54
N ASN A 80 -14.68 -13.01 -10.94
CA ASN A 80 -15.59 -13.76 -10.06
C ASN A 80 -14.95 -15.04 -9.45
N ASN A 81 -13.68 -15.32 -9.74
CA ASN A 81 -12.99 -16.55 -9.30
C ASN A 81 -11.68 -16.29 -8.55
N SER A 82 -11.57 -15.23 -7.76
CA SER A 82 -10.44 -15.07 -6.83
C SER A 82 -10.78 -15.71 -5.50
N SER A 83 -10.51 -17.01 -5.45
CA SER A 83 -10.55 -17.91 -4.30
C SER A 83 -10.00 -17.27 -3.03
N GLU A 84 -10.60 -17.61 -1.89
CA GLU A 84 -10.26 -17.14 -0.53
C GLU A 84 -8.78 -17.38 -0.11
N ASN A 85 -7.99 -18.09 -0.92
CA ASN A 85 -6.58 -18.41 -0.69
C ASN A 85 -5.59 -17.68 -1.61
N SER A 86 -6.01 -16.66 -2.38
CA SER A 86 -5.11 -15.97 -3.32
C SER A 86 -4.03 -15.09 -2.68
N GLY A 87 -4.07 -14.89 -1.36
CA GLY A 87 -3.18 -13.96 -0.66
C GLY A 87 -3.50 -12.48 -0.95
N VAL A 88 -4.65 -12.20 -1.59
CA VAL A 88 -5.09 -10.84 -1.94
C VAL A 88 -6.43 -10.51 -1.30
N ILE A 89 -6.54 -9.32 -0.71
CA ILE A 89 -7.79 -8.74 -0.22
C ILE A 89 -8.04 -7.38 -0.87
N PHE A 90 -9.31 -7.05 -1.07
CA PHE A 90 -9.74 -5.75 -1.59
C PHE A 90 -10.72 -5.08 -0.62
N ARG A 91 -10.63 -3.75 -0.49
CA ARG A 91 -11.57 -2.90 0.27
C ARG A 91 -11.79 -1.56 -0.44
N GLY A 92 -12.89 -0.88 -0.13
CA GLY A 92 -13.25 0.41 -0.73
C GLY A 92 -14.11 0.29 -2.00
N CYS A 93 -14.15 1.36 -2.78
CA CYS A 93 -15.00 1.52 -3.95
C CYS A 93 -14.64 0.55 -5.09
N GLN A 94 -15.64 -0.09 -5.67
CA GLN A 94 -15.46 -0.97 -6.82
C GLN A 94 -15.63 -0.21 -8.14
N ASN A 95 -15.05 -0.76 -9.22
CA ASN A 95 -15.24 -0.29 -10.60
C ASN A 95 -14.70 1.12 -10.92
N LEU A 96 -13.76 1.65 -10.12
CA LEU A 96 -13.17 3.00 -10.30
C LEU A 96 -12.58 3.23 -11.70
N LYS A 97 -11.77 2.28 -12.17
CA LYS A 97 -11.10 2.32 -13.48
C LYS A 97 -12.04 2.45 -14.68
N TYR A 98 -13.34 2.19 -14.52
CA TYR A 98 -14.34 2.34 -15.58
C TYR A 98 -15.08 3.68 -15.53
N LYS A 99 -14.96 4.41 -14.43
CA LYS A 99 -15.70 5.65 -14.19
C LYS A 99 -14.80 6.88 -14.25
N TYR A 100 -13.57 6.77 -13.78
CA TYR A 100 -12.68 7.92 -13.56
C TYR A 100 -11.25 7.60 -14.00
N ASP A 101 -10.50 8.65 -14.36
CA ASP A 101 -9.05 8.59 -14.35
C ASP A 101 -8.58 8.49 -12.90
N CYS A 102 -7.62 7.61 -12.63
CA CYS A 102 -7.19 7.29 -11.28
C CYS A 102 -5.68 7.42 -11.13
N LEU A 103 -5.24 7.81 -9.95
CA LEU A 103 -3.86 7.63 -9.49
C LEU A 103 -3.80 6.30 -8.74
N GLN A 104 -2.92 5.41 -9.18
CA GLN A 104 -2.54 4.23 -8.43
C GLN A 104 -1.21 4.48 -7.73
N VAL A 105 -1.14 4.15 -6.44
CA VAL A 105 0.07 4.18 -5.64
C VAL A 105 0.28 2.79 -5.07
N THR A 106 1.45 2.21 -5.33
CA THR A 106 1.83 0.89 -4.85
C THR A 106 3.00 1.03 -3.88
N VAL A 107 2.85 0.46 -2.67
CA VAL A 107 3.92 0.31 -1.69
C VAL A 107 4.20 -1.19 -1.56
N LYS A 108 5.37 -1.62 -2.03
CA LYS A 108 5.79 -3.03 -2.04
C LYS A 108 7.03 -3.20 -1.19
N ASP A 109 7.02 -4.21 -0.34
CA ASP A 109 8.19 -4.67 0.40
C ASP A 109 8.51 -6.14 0.13
N ASN A 110 9.71 -6.55 0.53
CA ASN A 110 10.14 -7.95 0.57
C ASN A 110 10.35 -8.43 2.03
N GLY A 111 9.52 -7.93 2.94
CA GLY A 111 9.60 -8.21 4.37
C GLY A 111 9.01 -9.56 4.76
N ILE A 112 8.61 -9.66 6.03
CA ILE A 112 8.14 -10.93 6.63
C ILE A 112 6.82 -11.44 6.04
N GLY A 113 6.07 -10.58 5.35
CA GLY A 113 4.75 -10.87 4.82
C GLY A 113 3.68 -11.09 5.91
N ILE A 114 2.45 -11.29 5.46
CA ILE A 114 1.26 -11.47 6.31
C ILE A 114 0.67 -12.87 6.04
N PRO A 115 0.35 -13.66 7.08
CA PRO A 115 -0.35 -14.93 6.93
C PRO A 115 -1.73 -14.76 6.27
N ILE A 116 -2.04 -15.60 5.28
CA ILE A 116 -3.23 -15.46 4.42
C ILE A 116 -4.52 -15.48 5.24
N ASP A 117 -4.60 -16.34 6.25
CA ASP A 117 -5.72 -16.50 7.18
C ASP A 117 -6.01 -15.24 8.01
N THR A 118 -5.03 -14.35 8.17
CA THR A 118 -5.16 -13.09 8.92
C THR A 118 -5.57 -11.90 8.05
N LEU A 119 -5.45 -12.01 6.73
CA LEU A 119 -5.69 -10.90 5.80
C LEU A 119 -7.12 -10.36 5.90
N SER A 120 -8.12 -11.22 6.08
CA SER A 120 -9.53 -10.82 6.14
C SER A 120 -9.83 -9.79 7.24
N ARG A 121 -9.04 -9.81 8.31
CA ARG A 121 -9.16 -8.98 9.52
C ARG A 121 -8.18 -7.81 9.57
N LEU A 122 -7.33 -7.66 8.56
CA LEU A 122 -6.24 -6.69 8.56
C LEU A 122 -6.69 -5.23 8.73
N PHE A 123 -7.93 -4.93 8.34
CA PHE A 123 -8.55 -3.61 8.46
C PHE A 123 -9.40 -3.44 9.74
N ASP A 124 -9.51 -4.48 10.57
CA ASP A 124 -10.22 -4.40 11.85
C ASP A 124 -9.44 -3.50 12.81
N ARG A 125 -10.17 -2.64 13.54
CA ARG A 125 -9.55 -1.79 14.55
C ARG A 125 -8.90 -2.63 15.64
N PHE A 126 -7.69 -2.24 16.04
CA PHE A 126 -6.90 -2.91 17.08
C PHE A 126 -6.43 -4.34 16.73
N TYR A 127 -6.76 -4.85 15.54
CA TYR A 127 -6.29 -6.16 15.12
C TYR A 127 -4.80 -6.13 14.79
N ARG A 128 -4.10 -7.19 15.20
CA ARG A 128 -2.67 -7.38 14.99
C ARG A 128 -2.39 -8.86 14.77
N VAL A 129 -1.55 -9.15 13.78
CA VAL A 129 -1.14 -10.52 13.42
C VAL A 129 -0.31 -11.18 14.54
N ASP A 130 0.56 -10.41 15.20
CA ASP A 130 1.38 -10.87 16.33
C ASP A 130 1.30 -9.87 17.51
N PRO A 131 0.50 -10.18 18.54
CA PRO A 131 0.41 -9.38 19.75
C PRO A 131 1.66 -9.46 20.64
N ALA A 132 2.50 -10.51 20.53
CA ALA A 132 3.61 -10.77 21.45
C ALA A 132 4.83 -9.88 21.19
N ARG A 133 4.96 -9.30 19.98
CA ARG A 133 5.98 -8.29 19.66
C ARG A 133 5.81 -6.94 20.38
N SER A 134 4.81 -6.81 21.26
CA SER A 134 4.41 -5.57 21.95
C SER A 134 5.32 -5.09 23.08
N HIS A 135 6.35 -5.84 23.48
CA HIS A 135 7.17 -5.51 24.65
C HIS A 135 8.35 -4.56 24.39
N HIS A 136 8.59 -4.11 23.14
CA HIS A 136 9.70 -3.21 22.82
C HIS A 136 9.21 -1.85 22.26
N GLY A 137 8.74 -0.99 23.17
CA GLY A 137 8.84 0.48 23.12
C GLY A 137 8.08 1.30 22.07
N THR A 138 7.85 0.81 20.85
CA THR A 138 7.31 1.60 19.72
C THR A 138 6.49 0.72 18.79
N VAL A 139 5.41 0.12 19.31
CA VAL A 139 4.54 -0.75 18.50
C VAL A 139 3.21 -0.06 18.25
N GLY A 140 2.79 0.01 16.99
CA GLY A 140 1.60 0.74 16.56
C GLY A 140 0.31 0.28 17.24
N SER A 141 -0.65 1.19 17.39
CA SER A 141 -1.94 0.98 18.06
C SER A 141 -2.89 -0.03 17.39
N GLY A 142 -2.49 -0.65 16.28
CA GLY A 142 -3.37 -1.47 15.45
C GLY A 142 -4.48 -0.68 14.74
N LEU A 143 -4.35 0.65 14.67
CA LEU A 143 -5.34 1.51 14.00
C LEU A 143 -4.92 1.94 12.59
N GLY A 144 -3.64 1.79 12.22
CA GLY A 144 -3.09 2.36 10.98
C GLY A 144 -3.87 1.98 9.73
N LEU A 145 -4.14 0.69 9.51
CA LEU A 145 -4.88 0.23 8.33
C LEU A 145 -6.39 0.51 8.41
N ALA A 146 -7.00 0.48 9.60
CA ALA A 146 -8.39 0.90 9.76
C ALA A 146 -8.58 2.39 9.42
N ILE A 147 -7.63 3.24 9.81
CA ILE A 147 -7.60 4.66 9.44
C ILE A 147 -7.36 4.82 7.94
N ALA A 148 -6.41 4.08 7.38
CA ALA A 148 -6.14 4.10 5.94
C ALA A 148 -7.41 3.79 5.14
N LEU A 149 -8.15 2.74 5.52
CA LEU A 149 -9.40 2.38 4.87
C LEU A 149 -10.44 3.51 4.94
N ALA A 150 -10.65 4.09 6.12
CA ALA A 150 -11.59 5.20 6.26
C ALA A 150 -11.22 6.41 5.37
N ILE A 151 -9.93 6.73 5.26
CA ILE A 151 -9.45 7.81 4.37
C ILE A 151 -9.70 7.45 2.91
N ILE A 152 -9.37 6.22 2.50
CA ILE A 152 -9.59 5.72 1.15
C ILE A 152 -11.07 5.81 0.78
N GLU A 153 -11.97 5.38 1.66
CA GLU A 153 -13.42 5.46 1.45
C GLU A 153 -13.90 6.90 1.35
N ASN A 154 -13.39 7.81 2.20
CA ASN A 154 -13.70 9.23 2.14
C ASN A 154 -13.21 9.90 0.84
N HIS A 155 -12.21 9.29 0.18
CA HIS A 155 -11.68 9.74 -1.10
C HIS A 155 -12.21 8.93 -2.29
N TYR A 156 -13.26 8.13 -2.10
CA TYR A 156 -13.88 7.27 -3.11
C TYR A 156 -12.89 6.29 -3.75
N GLY A 157 -11.86 5.90 -3.01
CA GLY A 157 -10.77 5.07 -3.48
C GLY A 157 -11.00 3.58 -3.24
N GLN A 158 -10.00 2.82 -3.63
CA GLN A 158 -9.87 1.39 -3.36
C GLN A 158 -8.48 1.10 -2.78
N ILE A 159 -8.40 0.09 -1.92
CA ILE A 159 -7.12 -0.50 -1.51
C ILE A 159 -7.16 -2.02 -1.72
N SER A 160 -6.04 -2.57 -2.17
CA SER A 160 -5.77 -3.99 -2.11
C SER A 160 -4.48 -4.26 -1.35
N ILE A 161 -4.45 -5.39 -0.65
CA ILE A 161 -3.24 -5.92 -0.03
C ILE A 161 -3.01 -7.31 -0.62
N GLU A 162 -1.85 -7.52 -1.21
CA GLU A 162 -1.33 -8.83 -1.59
C GLU A 162 -0.17 -9.19 -0.66
N SER A 163 -0.18 -10.37 -0.06
CA SER A 163 0.93 -10.78 0.79
C SER A 163 1.04 -12.29 0.94
N HIS A 164 2.28 -12.75 1.05
CA HIS A 164 2.63 -14.13 1.37
C HIS A 164 3.74 -14.14 2.44
N PRO A 165 3.70 -15.05 3.42
CA PRO A 165 4.75 -15.18 4.43
C PRO A 165 6.14 -15.35 3.80
N GLN A 166 7.12 -14.61 4.30
CA GLN A 166 8.52 -14.59 3.84
C GLN A 166 8.75 -14.14 2.38
N VAL A 167 7.72 -13.63 1.71
CA VAL A 167 7.82 -13.04 0.37
C VAL A 167 7.73 -11.52 0.43
N GLY A 168 6.84 -11.00 1.30
CA GLY A 168 6.61 -9.58 1.50
C GLY A 168 5.15 -9.18 1.36
N THR A 169 4.89 -7.88 1.37
CA THR A 169 3.56 -7.30 1.25
C THR A 169 3.54 -6.24 0.15
N MET A 170 2.45 -6.19 -0.61
CA MET A 170 2.17 -5.15 -1.59
C MET A 170 0.83 -4.51 -1.28
N ALA A 171 0.85 -3.24 -0.90
CA ALA A 171 -0.34 -2.42 -0.71
C ALA A 171 -0.54 -1.55 -1.95
N THR A 172 -1.69 -1.67 -2.60
CA THR A 172 -2.05 -0.88 -3.79
C THR A 172 -3.26 -0.03 -3.48
N VAL A 173 -3.09 1.28 -3.51
CA VAL A 173 -4.17 2.27 -3.38
C VAL A 173 -4.50 2.81 -4.75
N THR A 174 -5.79 2.91 -5.07
CA THR A 174 -6.29 3.56 -6.30
C THR A 174 -7.26 4.65 -5.91
N LEU A 175 -6.94 5.90 -6.26
CA LEU A 175 -7.76 7.08 -5.98
C LEU A 175 -8.20 7.75 -7.29
N PRO A 176 -9.46 8.19 -7.41
CA PRO A 176 -9.88 9.00 -8.55
C PRO A 176 -9.18 10.37 -8.51
N ILE A 177 -8.64 10.80 -9.65
CA ILE A 177 -7.86 12.05 -9.76
C ILE A 177 -8.75 13.27 -9.49
N ASN A 178 -9.99 13.23 -9.98
CA ASN A 178 -10.95 14.33 -9.85
C ASN A 178 -12.23 13.88 -9.14
N GLN A 179 -12.35 14.24 -7.86
CA GLN A 179 -13.50 13.88 -7.02
C GLN A 179 -14.75 14.71 -7.29
N SER A 180 -14.63 15.88 -7.92
CA SER A 180 -15.81 16.72 -8.24
C SER A 180 -16.74 16.04 -9.26
N GLN A 181 -16.18 15.20 -10.14
CA GLN A 181 -16.94 14.34 -11.05
C GLN A 181 -17.73 13.23 -10.33
N ILE A 182 -17.38 12.91 -9.09
CA ILE A 182 -18.04 11.88 -8.29
C ILE A 182 -19.23 12.46 -7.53
N LYS A 183 -19.07 13.65 -6.94
CA LYS A 183 -20.12 14.31 -6.15
C LYS A 183 -21.29 14.84 -6.98
N SER A 184 -21.14 14.90 -8.30
CA SER A 184 -22.10 15.51 -9.23
C SER A 184 -23.02 14.49 -9.96
N GLY A 185 -22.90 13.20 -9.68
CA GLY A 185 -23.66 12.13 -10.33
C GLY A 185 -24.26 11.15 -9.33
#